data_AF-A0A1F9ID58-F1
#
_entry.id   AF-A0A1F9ID58-F1
#
_cell.length_a   1.000
_cell.length_b   1.000
_cell.length_c   1.000
_cell.angle_alpha   90.00
_cell.angle_beta   90.00
_cell.angle_gamma   90.00
#
_symmetry.space_group_name_H-M   'P 1'
#
loop_
_entity.id
_entity.type
_entity.pdbx_description
1 polymer ?
#
loop_
_entity_poly.entity_id
_entity_poly.type
_entity_poly.pdbx_seq_one_letter_code
_entity_poly.pdbx_strand_id
1 'polypeptide(L)'
;MSKVHLTLACGDYEIVRALMDGSVKPDGIDLTVLTDMTSDIRHWRMIRNREFDVAELSMSSYLLAKFMAQAFVAIPVFLHRRFRHGFIFINSHKGIQKPADLIGRNVGLRNFQATTNLWIRGILEHDHQLPHRKVHWVTQDEEEVPFTAPKDLMLQRIQTGKKVEQMLVSGELDALIHPEVIQPILDRDNRVKRLFENYKESEIDFYKRTGIFPIMHTTAIKQEIVDRYPWVPASLMEAFELAKERAYQRMENPRRVPLAWFRHALEEQEDILGRDPWVYGLGEANRKNLATLIQYSYEQGLIGRMLPLEELFVATSKD
;
A
#
# COMPACT_ATOMS: atom_id res chain seq x y z
N MET A 1 -16.62 -33.15 -6.35
CA MET A 1 -15.28 -32.91 -6.93
C MET A 1 -14.31 -32.64 -5.79
N SER A 2 -13.04 -33.02 -5.91
CA SER A 2 -12.02 -32.65 -4.91
C SER A 2 -11.78 -31.14 -4.93
N LYS A 3 -11.67 -30.51 -3.76
CA LYS A 3 -11.33 -29.08 -3.66
C LYS A 3 -9.93 -28.83 -4.20
N VAL A 4 -9.71 -27.64 -4.78
CA VAL A 4 -8.37 -27.19 -5.18
C VAL A 4 -7.69 -26.61 -3.95
N HIS A 5 -6.49 -27.10 -3.61
CA HIS A 5 -5.71 -26.54 -2.52
C HIS A 5 -4.93 -25.31 -3.02
N LEU A 6 -5.06 -24.18 -2.32
CA LEU A 6 -4.34 -22.94 -2.64
C LEU A 6 -3.79 -22.29 -1.37
N THR A 7 -2.67 -21.59 -1.51
CA THR A 7 -2.08 -20.73 -0.48
C THR A 7 -2.43 -19.26 -0.69
N LEU A 8 -2.77 -18.55 0.38
CA LEU A 8 -2.94 -17.09 0.42
C LEU A 8 -1.92 -16.48 1.37
N ALA A 9 -0.97 -15.70 0.86
CA ALA A 9 -0.08 -14.89 1.70
C ALA A 9 -0.62 -13.45 1.82
N CYS A 10 -0.84 -12.96 3.03
CA CYS A 10 -1.32 -11.58 3.27
C CYS A 10 -0.89 -11.06 4.65
N GLY A 11 -1.24 -9.82 4.99
CA GLY A 11 -1.09 -9.30 6.35
C GLY A 11 -2.13 -9.89 7.32
N ASP A 12 -1.78 -9.93 8.61
CA ASP A 12 -2.71 -10.28 9.69
C ASP A 12 -3.68 -9.13 9.98
N TYR A 13 -4.75 -9.04 9.18
CA TYR A 13 -5.77 -8.01 9.30
C TYR A 13 -7.11 -8.60 9.76
N GLU A 14 -7.90 -7.81 10.50
CA GLU A 14 -9.23 -8.25 10.92
C GLU A 14 -10.14 -8.58 9.72
N ILE A 15 -10.03 -7.85 8.60
CA ILE A 15 -10.81 -8.06 7.38
C ILE A 15 -10.51 -9.40 6.66
N VAL A 16 -9.42 -10.10 7.03
CA VAL A 16 -9.12 -11.45 6.54
C VAL A 16 -9.28 -12.53 7.61
N ARG A 17 -9.59 -12.15 8.86
CA ARG A 17 -9.64 -13.06 10.01
C ARG A 17 -10.55 -14.27 9.79
N ALA A 18 -11.71 -14.06 9.18
CA ALA A 18 -12.68 -15.12 8.93
C ALA A 18 -12.19 -16.16 7.90
N LEU A 19 -11.30 -15.77 6.99
CA LEU A 19 -10.62 -16.71 6.09
C LEU A 19 -9.55 -17.51 6.86
N MET A 20 -8.80 -16.83 7.73
CA MET A 20 -7.73 -17.44 8.52
C MET A 20 -8.25 -18.51 9.48
N ASP A 21 -9.35 -18.24 10.19
CA ASP A 21 -9.96 -19.20 11.12
C ASP A 21 -10.93 -20.19 10.45
N GLY A 22 -11.16 -20.03 9.15
CA GLY A 22 -12.02 -20.90 8.35
C GLY A 22 -13.52 -20.76 8.62
N SER A 23 -13.96 -19.72 9.34
CA SER A 23 -15.39 -19.40 9.49
C SER A 23 -16.02 -18.90 8.19
N VAL A 24 -15.21 -18.37 7.27
CA VAL A 24 -15.53 -18.14 5.85
C VAL A 24 -14.59 -18.97 5.01
N LYS A 25 -15.12 -19.67 4.00
CA LYS A 25 -14.34 -20.48 3.08
C LYS A 25 -14.75 -20.16 1.64
N PRO A 26 -13.81 -19.91 0.72
CA PRO A 26 -14.14 -19.86 -0.70
C PRO A 26 -14.71 -21.19 -1.18
N ASP A 27 -15.71 -21.13 -2.06
CA ASP A 27 -16.31 -22.31 -2.65
C ASP A 27 -15.29 -23.06 -3.52
N GLY A 28 -15.32 -24.39 -3.49
CA GLY A 28 -14.42 -25.25 -4.27
C GLY A 28 -12.93 -25.21 -3.88
N ILE A 29 -12.52 -24.38 -2.92
CA ILE A 29 -11.11 -24.15 -2.55
C ILE A 29 -10.85 -24.62 -1.11
N ASP A 30 -9.73 -25.31 -0.92
CA ASP A 30 -9.12 -25.56 0.37
C ASP A 30 -7.99 -24.54 0.56
N LEU A 31 -8.27 -23.46 1.29
CA LEU A 31 -7.41 -22.28 1.37
C LEU A 31 -6.54 -22.32 2.63
N THR A 32 -5.22 -22.30 2.45
CA THR A 32 -4.25 -22.09 3.55
C THR A 32 -3.82 -20.64 3.60
N VAL A 33 -4.12 -19.94 4.70
CA VAL A 33 -3.78 -18.52 4.88
C VAL A 33 -2.48 -18.38 5.67
N LEU A 34 -1.52 -17.62 5.13
CA LEU A 34 -0.18 -17.40 5.65
C LEU A 34 0.00 -15.91 5.99
N THR A 35 0.08 -15.57 7.28
CA THR A 35 0.20 -14.18 7.75
C THR A 35 1.48 -13.87 8.51
N ASP A 36 2.31 -14.87 8.82
CA ASP A 36 3.54 -14.73 9.60
C ASP A 36 4.72 -14.23 8.75
N MET A 37 4.53 -13.09 8.09
CA MET A 37 5.53 -12.43 7.24
C MET A 37 5.30 -10.92 7.20
N THR A 38 6.39 -10.16 7.22
CA THR A 38 6.34 -8.72 6.90
C THR A 38 6.02 -8.51 5.42
N SER A 39 5.54 -7.31 5.08
CA SER A 39 5.13 -7.02 3.69
C SER A 39 6.28 -7.12 2.69
N ASP A 40 7.47 -6.64 3.04
CA ASP A 40 8.67 -6.72 2.22
C ASP A 40 9.07 -8.18 1.93
N ILE A 41 9.06 -9.05 2.94
CA ILE A 41 9.36 -10.48 2.77
C ILE A 41 8.31 -11.14 1.85
N ARG A 42 7.02 -10.88 2.11
CA ARG A 42 5.93 -11.46 1.33
C ARG A 42 6.00 -11.03 -0.14
N HIS A 43 6.17 -9.73 -0.41
CA HIS A 43 6.24 -9.21 -1.77
C HIS A 43 7.47 -9.75 -2.50
N TRP A 44 8.63 -9.78 -1.84
CA TRP A 44 9.86 -10.30 -2.42
C TRP A 44 9.72 -11.79 -2.82
N ARG A 45 9.20 -12.64 -1.93
CA ARG A 45 8.96 -14.07 -2.18
C ARG A 45 7.96 -14.31 -3.31
N MET A 46 6.90 -13.51 -3.38
CA MET A 46 5.91 -13.63 -4.45
C MET A 46 6.47 -13.16 -5.80
N ILE A 47 7.01 -11.94 -5.86
CA ILE A 47 7.44 -11.31 -7.11
C ILE A 47 8.65 -12.04 -7.71
N ARG A 48 9.65 -12.40 -6.89
CA ARG A 48 10.88 -13.03 -7.40
C ARG A 48 10.75 -14.54 -7.58
N ASN A 49 10.05 -15.22 -6.66
CA ASN A 49 10.06 -16.68 -6.62
C ASN A 49 8.69 -17.33 -6.88
N ARG A 50 7.59 -16.55 -6.93
CA ARG A 50 6.21 -17.05 -7.09
C ARG A 50 5.86 -18.15 -6.08
N GLU A 51 6.28 -17.96 -4.82
CA GLU A 51 6.16 -18.99 -3.78
C GLU A 51 4.71 -19.27 -3.33
N PHE A 52 3.78 -18.34 -3.58
CA PHE A 52 2.39 -18.45 -3.16
C PHE A 52 1.44 -18.48 -4.35
N ASP A 53 0.29 -19.12 -4.18
CA ASP A 53 -0.74 -19.22 -5.21
C ASP A 53 -1.50 -17.90 -5.36
N VAL A 54 -1.83 -17.30 -4.21
CA VAL A 54 -2.44 -15.98 -4.06
C VAL A 54 -1.60 -15.18 -3.07
N ALA A 55 -1.35 -13.90 -3.35
CA ALA A 55 -0.60 -13.05 -2.45
C ALA A 55 -1.04 -11.59 -2.50
N GLU A 56 -1.08 -10.96 -1.34
CA GLU A 56 -1.15 -9.51 -1.22
C GLU A 56 0.19 -8.88 -1.64
N LEU A 57 0.12 -7.92 -2.58
CA LEU A 57 1.27 -7.21 -3.14
C LEU A 57 1.12 -5.70 -3.04
N SER A 58 2.23 -4.99 -2.87
CA SER A 58 2.31 -3.55 -3.14
C SER A 58 1.75 -3.25 -4.53
N MET A 59 0.73 -2.38 -4.62
CA MET A 59 0.11 -2.00 -5.88
C MET A 59 1.11 -1.40 -6.88
N SER A 60 2.07 -0.59 -6.42
CA SER A 60 3.12 -0.04 -7.27
C SER A 60 4.07 -1.11 -7.81
N SER A 61 4.53 -2.03 -6.95
CA SER A 61 5.32 -3.18 -7.40
C SER A 61 4.54 -4.07 -8.36
N TYR A 62 3.23 -4.25 -8.13
CA TYR A 62 2.34 -4.99 -9.02
C TYR A 62 2.24 -4.34 -10.41
N LEU A 63 2.04 -3.01 -10.49
CA LEU A 63 2.02 -2.28 -11.76
C LEU A 63 3.32 -2.49 -12.55
N LEU A 64 4.46 -2.36 -11.87
CA LEU A 64 5.75 -2.54 -12.52
C LEU A 64 5.98 -3.99 -12.95
N ALA A 65 5.63 -4.97 -12.11
CA ALA A 65 5.70 -6.38 -12.49
C ALA A 65 4.81 -6.70 -13.71
N LYS A 66 3.61 -6.11 -13.79
CA LYS A 66 2.74 -6.22 -14.95
C LYS A 66 3.30 -5.55 -16.19
N PHE A 67 3.86 -4.35 -16.05
CA PHE A 67 4.56 -3.67 -17.13
C PHE A 67 5.72 -4.53 -17.70
N MET A 68 6.41 -5.28 -16.82
CA MET A 68 7.47 -6.22 -17.16
C MET A 68 6.95 -7.62 -17.59
N ALA A 69 5.65 -7.77 -17.83
CA ALA A 69 5.00 -9.00 -18.29
C ALA A 69 5.22 -10.24 -17.38
N GLN A 70 5.30 -10.04 -16.06
CA GLN A 70 5.33 -11.17 -15.13
C GLN A 70 3.98 -11.94 -15.11
N ALA A 71 4.06 -13.27 -14.99
CA ALA A 71 2.94 -14.20 -15.18
C ALA A 71 2.01 -14.36 -13.95
N PHE A 72 1.51 -13.25 -13.41
CA PHE A 72 0.44 -13.23 -12.42
C PHE A 72 -0.46 -12.03 -12.65
N VAL A 73 -1.73 -12.14 -12.29
CA VAL A 73 -2.80 -11.13 -12.47
C VAL A 73 -3.45 -10.84 -11.12
N ALA A 74 -4.17 -9.74 -10.96
CA ALA A 74 -4.84 -9.41 -9.71
C ALA A 74 -6.35 -9.62 -9.78
N ILE A 75 -6.96 -9.83 -8.62
CA ILE A 75 -8.37 -9.56 -8.38
C ILE A 75 -8.50 -8.21 -7.68
N PRO A 76 -9.60 -7.46 -7.87
CA PRO A 76 -9.77 -6.13 -7.28
C PRO A 76 -10.13 -6.19 -5.78
N VAL A 77 -9.34 -6.95 -5.00
CA VAL A 77 -9.37 -7.02 -3.54
C VAL A 77 -8.19 -6.23 -3.00
N PHE A 78 -8.50 -5.15 -2.28
CA PHE A 78 -7.52 -4.17 -1.79
C PHE A 78 -7.39 -4.28 -0.27
N LEU A 79 -6.60 -5.25 0.20
CA LEU A 79 -6.49 -5.60 1.62
C LEU A 79 -5.86 -4.49 2.48
N HIS A 80 -5.10 -3.58 1.86
CA HIS A 80 -4.48 -2.47 2.55
C HIS A 80 -4.80 -1.16 1.85
N ARG A 81 -5.44 -0.26 2.60
CA ARG A 81 -5.65 1.15 2.27
C ARG A 81 -5.15 2.00 3.44
N ARG A 82 -4.57 3.15 3.13
CA ARG A 82 -4.02 4.04 4.15
C ARG A 82 -3.74 5.43 3.58
N PHE A 83 -4.15 6.47 4.29
CA PHE A 83 -3.65 7.80 4.02
C PHE A 83 -2.17 7.94 4.39
N ARG A 84 -1.43 8.72 3.60
CA ARG A 84 0.03 8.75 3.69
C ARG A 84 0.63 10.11 4.06
N HIS A 85 -0.19 11.13 4.31
CA HIS A 85 0.30 12.45 4.75
C HIS A 85 1.05 12.33 6.08
N GLY A 86 0.55 11.51 7.01
CA GLY A 86 1.23 11.27 8.28
C GLY A 86 2.62 10.62 8.14
N PHE A 87 2.95 9.95 7.04
CA PHE A 87 4.12 9.07 6.92
C PHE A 87 5.38 9.75 6.34
N ILE A 88 5.45 11.08 6.51
CA ILE A 88 6.61 11.90 6.17
C ILE A 88 7.21 12.42 7.46
N PHE A 89 8.43 12.00 7.75
CA PHE A 89 9.13 12.31 8.98
C PHE A 89 10.29 13.24 8.67
N ILE A 90 10.56 14.20 9.55
CA ILE A 90 11.63 15.18 9.40
C ILE A 90 12.52 15.18 10.62
N ASN A 91 13.80 15.49 10.42
CA ASN A 91 14.66 15.84 11.53
C ASN A 91 14.33 17.27 11.97
N SER A 92 13.99 17.45 13.25
CA SER A 92 13.50 18.72 13.80
C SER A 92 14.56 19.83 13.81
N HIS A 93 15.84 19.50 13.64
CA HIS A 93 16.94 20.45 13.60
C HIS A 93 17.29 20.94 12.17
N LYS A 94 16.57 20.47 11.14
CA LYS A 94 16.88 20.78 9.73
C LYS A 94 16.14 21.99 9.16
N GLY A 95 15.27 22.61 9.95
CA GLY A 95 14.52 23.80 9.55
C GLY A 95 13.46 23.55 8.46
N ILE A 96 12.97 22.32 8.34
CA ILE A 96 11.90 21.95 7.40
C ILE A 96 10.55 22.25 8.08
N GLN A 97 9.71 23.04 7.42
CA GLN A 97 8.37 23.39 7.92
C GLN A 97 7.26 23.05 6.92
N LYS A 98 7.57 22.98 5.63
CA LYS A 98 6.60 22.70 4.56
C LYS A 98 7.22 21.85 3.46
N PRO A 99 6.39 21.18 2.62
CA PRO A 99 6.86 20.36 1.50
C PRO A 99 7.94 21.01 0.62
N ALA A 100 7.77 22.30 0.27
CA ALA A 100 8.72 23.02 -0.59
C ALA A 100 10.14 23.09 -0.03
N ASP A 101 10.33 22.95 1.30
CA ASP A 101 11.65 22.98 1.93
C ASP A 101 12.47 21.70 1.69
N LEU A 102 11.85 20.65 1.12
CA LEU A 102 12.50 19.40 0.72
C LEU A 102 13.27 19.51 -0.61
N ILE A 103 13.12 20.61 -1.34
CA ILE A 103 13.91 20.87 -2.56
C ILE A 103 15.41 20.87 -2.21
N GLY A 104 16.18 20.04 -2.92
CA GLY A 104 17.62 19.87 -2.73
C GLY A 104 18.03 19.14 -1.44
N ARG A 105 17.07 18.60 -0.68
CA ARG A 105 17.33 17.87 0.58
C ARG A 105 17.52 16.39 0.36
N ASN A 106 18.22 15.75 1.30
CA ASN A 106 18.36 14.31 1.34
C ASN A 106 17.15 13.68 2.04
N VAL A 107 16.33 12.96 1.27
CA VAL A 107 15.11 12.31 1.77
C VAL A 107 15.26 10.80 1.67
N GLY A 108 15.19 10.15 2.82
CA GLY A 108 15.29 8.70 2.96
C GLY A 108 14.04 7.97 2.49
N LEU A 109 14.26 6.75 2.00
CA LEU A 109 13.25 5.76 1.67
C LEU A 109 13.78 4.37 2.02
N ARG A 110 12.90 3.40 2.30
CA ARG A 110 13.30 1.99 2.30
C ARG A 110 13.72 1.55 0.89
N ASN A 111 12.82 1.64 -0.09
CA ASN A 111 13.10 1.48 -1.53
C ASN A 111 12.40 2.59 -2.32
N PHE A 112 12.63 2.72 -3.62
CA PHE A 112 11.99 3.78 -4.40
C PHE A 112 10.54 3.43 -4.80
N GLN A 113 10.28 2.17 -5.14
CA GLN A 113 9.05 1.76 -5.81
C GLN A 113 7.84 1.51 -4.91
N ALA A 114 7.99 1.36 -3.60
CA ALA A 114 6.87 0.99 -2.72
C ALA A 114 5.67 1.94 -2.88
N THR A 115 4.44 1.39 -2.83
CA THR A 115 3.22 2.17 -3.01
C THR A 115 3.11 3.39 -2.07
N THR A 116 3.64 3.28 -0.84
CA THR A 116 3.71 4.42 0.10
C THR A 116 4.48 5.58 -0.51
N ASN A 117 5.64 5.29 -1.09
CA ASN A 117 6.54 6.31 -1.61
C ASN A 117 5.97 6.90 -2.90
N LEU A 118 5.35 6.07 -3.74
CA LEU A 118 4.64 6.51 -4.93
C LEU A 118 3.53 7.52 -4.59
N TRP A 119 2.63 7.16 -3.68
CA TRP A 119 1.53 8.05 -3.26
C TRP A 119 2.03 9.35 -2.66
N ILE A 120 3.00 9.26 -1.73
CA ILE A 120 3.50 10.47 -1.06
C ILE A 120 4.15 11.41 -2.08
N ARG A 121 5.00 10.91 -2.98
CA ARG A 121 5.62 11.76 -4.00
C ARG A 121 4.57 12.37 -4.93
N GLY A 122 3.56 11.60 -5.33
CA GLY A 122 2.46 12.12 -6.16
C GLY A 122 1.64 13.20 -5.45
N ILE A 123 1.29 13.00 -4.19
CA ILE A 123 0.59 14.00 -3.36
C ILE A 123 1.46 15.26 -3.20
N LEU A 124 2.74 15.10 -2.85
CA LEU A 124 3.64 16.24 -2.67
C LEU A 124 3.81 17.05 -3.96
N GLU A 125 3.84 16.38 -5.11
CA GLU A 125 3.99 17.04 -6.41
C GLU A 125 2.72 17.74 -6.87
N HIS A 126 1.57 17.07 -6.80
CA HIS A 126 0.30 17.61 -7.29
C HIS A 126 -0.33 18.61 -6.32
N ASP A 127 -0.38 18.30 -5.03
CA ASP A 127 -1.07 19.14 -4.03
C ASP A 127 -0.15 20.21 -3.42
N HIS A 128 1.15 19.95 -3.36
CA HIS A 128 2.13 20.85 -2.71
C HIS A 128 3.21 21.40 -3.64
N GLN A 129 3.12 21.12 -4.94
CA GLN A 129 4.02 21.64 -5.98
C GLN A 129 5.49 21.37 -5.66
N LEU A 130 5.79 20.24 -5.01
CA LEU A 130 7.14 19.74 -4.77
C LEU A 130 7.51 18.74 -5.87
N PRO A 131 8.29 19.13 -6.90
CA PRO A 131 8.64 18.20 -7.96
C PRO A 131 9.59 17.14 -7.41
N HIS A 132 9.23 15.86 -7.53
CA HIS A 132 10.02 14.76 -6.96
C HIS A 132 11.46 14.73 -7.51
N ARG A 133 11.69 15.23 -8.73
CA ARG A 133 13.00 15.34 -9.38
C ARG A 133 13.93 16.37 -8.75
N LYS A 134 13.40 17.28 -7.93
CA LYS A 134 14.19 18.30 -7.21
C LYS A 134 14.62 17.85 -5.81
N VAL A 135 14.37 16.60 -5.43
CA VAL A 135 14.73 16.01 -4.14
C VAL A 135 15.85 15.00 -4.32
N HIS A 136 16.78 14.89 -3.38
CA HIS A 136 17.82 13.86 -3.38
C HIS A 136 17.30 12.63 -2.64
N TRP A 137 16.95 11.58 -3.39
CA TRP A 137 16.40 10.35 -2.82
C TRP A 137 17.51 9.40 -2.36
N VAL A 138 17.37 8.92 -1.13
CA VAL A 138 18.33 8.01 -0.50
C VAL A 138 17.62 6.72 -0.10
N THR A 139 17.91 5.60 -0.77
CA THR A 139 17.27 4.30 -0.49
C THR A 139 18.14 3.37 0.35
N GLN A 140 17.50 2.47 1.09
CA GLN A 140 18.16 1.45 1.89
C GLN A 140 18.23 0.09 1.20
N ASP A 141 17.07 -0.39 0.75
CA ASP A 141 16.84 -1.75 0.30
C ASP A 141 16.97 -1.86 -1.22
N GLU A 142 17.01 -3.10 -1.70
CA GLU A 142 16.80 -3.38 -3.13
C GLU A 142 15.35 -3.13 -3.53
N GLU A 143 15.16 -2.82 -4.82
CA GLU A 143 13.83 -2.82 -5.41
C GLU A 143 13.32 -4.26 -5.55
N GLU A 144 12.02 -4.47 -5.30
CA GLU A 144 11.42 -5.80 -5.42
C GLU A 144 11.38 -6.22 -6.90
N VAL A 145 11.12 -5.26 -7.80
CA VAL A 145 11.15 -5.43 -9.25
C VAL A 145 12.29 -4.58 -9.81
N PRO A 146 13.18 -5.13 -10.64
CA PRO A 146 14.23 -4.33 -11.28
C PRO A 146 13.62 -3.21 -12.13
N PHE A 147 14.10 -1.98 -11.94
CA PHE A 147 13.76 -0.84 -12.80
C PHE A 147 14.98 0.04 -13.05
N THR A 148 14.94 0.78 -14.15
CA THR A 148 15.97 1.77 -14.47
C THR A 148 15.44 3.14 -14.10
N ALA A 149 16.06 3.78 -13.11
CA ALA A 149 15.73 5.14 -12.73
C ALA A 149 15.93 6.13 -13.90
N PRO A 150 15.03 7.12 -14.08
CA PRO A 150 15.26 8.21 -15.02
C PRO A 150 16.60 8.90 -14.78
N LYS A 151 17.31 9.30 -15.86
CA LYS A 151 18.66 9.88 -15.77
C LYS A 151 18.72 11.19 -14.97
N ASP A 152 17.61 11.91 -14.94
CA ASP A 152 17.41 13.19 -14.26
C ASP A 152 16.82 13.02 -12.86
N LEU A 153 16.67 11.78 -12.37
CA LEU A 153 16.30 11.49 -10.98
C LEU A 153 17.56 11.30 -10.13
N MET A 154 17.67 12.08 -9.05
CA MET A 154 18.75 11.94 -8.08
C MET A 154 18.41 10.85 -7.07
N LEU A 155 18.88 9.63 -7.35
CA LEU A 155 18.63 8.44 -6.53
C LEU A 155 19.95 7.75 -6.19
N GLN A 156 20.21 7.57 -4.90
CA GLN A 156 21.37 6.83 -4.40
C GLN A 156 20.97 5.81 -3.35
N ARG A 157 21.59 4.63 -3.37
CA ARG A 157 21.42 3.61 -2.32
C ARG A 157 22.55 3.72 -1.30
N ILE A 158 22.22 3.67 -0.02
CA ILE A 158 23.22 3.71 1.06
C ILE A 158 24.03 2.40 1.14
N GLN A 159 25.15 2.45 1.87
CA GLN A 159 25.93 1.25 2.14
C GLN A 159 25.15 0.25 3.01
N THR A 160 25.37 -1.03 2.76
CA THR A 160 24.81 -2.13 3.57
C THR A 160 25.12 -1.93 5.04
N GLY A 161 24.11 -2.13 5.90
CA GLY A 161 24.24 -2.02 7.36
C GLY A 161 23.85 -0.67 7.95
N LYS A 162 23.73 0.39 7.13
CA LYS A 162 23.10 1.65 7.57
C LYS A 162 21.57 1.51 7.60
N LYS A 163 20.92 2.26 8.50
CA LYS A 163 19.46 2.30 8.65
C LYS A 163 18.93 3.71 8.47
N VAL A 164 17.96 3.90 7.58
CA VAL A 164 17.44 5.25 7.23
C VAL A 164 16.77 5.95 8.42
N GLU A 165 16.19 5.21 9.36
CA GLU A 165 15.60 5.74 10.58
C GLU A 165 16.68 6.32 11.50
N GLN A 166 17.83 5.65 11.62
CA GLN A 166 18.97 6.14 12.40
C GLN A 166 19.61 7.36 11.76
N MET A 167 19.73 7.36 10.42
CA MET A 167 20.25 8.49 9.66
C MET A 167 19.35 9.72 9.74
N LEU A 168 18.03 9.53 9.83
CA LEU A 168 17.10 10.62 10.11
C LEU A 168 17.37 11.22 11.49
N VAL A 169 17.50 10.39 12.52
CA VAL A 169 17.75 10.83 13.90
C VAL A 169 19.10 11.54 14.03
N SER A 170 20.16 11.04 13.36
CA SER A 170 21.50 11.65 13.36
C SER A 170 21.57 12.95 12.56
N GLY A 171 20.60 13.19 11.67
CA GLY A 171 20.60 14.32 10.75
C GLY A 171 21.46 14.10 9.49
N GLU A 172 21.93 12.87 9.24
CA GLU A 172 22.49 12.49 7.93
C GLU A 172 21.41 12.59 6.83
N LEU A 173 20.16 12.27 7.15
CA LEU A 173 18.98 12.55 6.33
C LEU A 173 18.20 13.72 6.89
N ASP A 174 17.67 14.56 6.00
CA ASP A 174 16.85 15.70 6.40
C ASP A 174 15.40 15.31 6.66
N ALA A 175 14.90 14.36 5.85
CA ALA A 175 13.58 13.77 5.99
C ALA A 175 13.59 12.28 5.62
N LEU A 176 12.52 11.58 5.95
CA LEU A 176 12.30 10.16 5.69
C LEU A 176 10.83 9.94 5.34
N ILE A 177 10.58 9.28 4.22
CA ILE A 177 9.28 8.67 3.95
C ILE A 177 9.39 7.18 4.29
N HIS A 178 8.47 6.70 5.13
CA HIS A 178 8.52 5.32 5.63
C HIS A 178 7.14 4.64 5.53
N PRO A 179 7.04 3.35 5.16
CA PRO A 179 5.76 2.63 5.08
C PRO A 179 5.06 2.47 6.43
N GLU A 180 5.80 2.56 7.52
CA GLU A 180 5.35 2.34 8.91
C GLU A 180 5.61 3.55 9.80
N VAL A 181 4.95 3.59 10.95
CA VAL A 181 5.30 4.55 12.01
C VAL A 181 6.64 4.13 12.60
N ILE A 182 7.66 4.97 12.42
CA ILE A 182 9.02 4.69 12.86
C ILE A 182 9.14 4.76 14.39
N GLN A 183 10.07 3.98 14.95
CA GLN A 183 10.28 3.89 16.40
C GLN A 183 10.51 5.25 17.08
N PRO A 184 11.29 6.21 16.53
CA PRO A 184 11.44 7.53 17.15
C PRO A 184 10.13 8.29 17.39
N ILE A 185 9.10 8.07 16.55
CA ILE A 185 7.79 8.70 16.74
C ILE A 185 7.00 8.02 17.87
N LEU A 186 7.11 6.69 17.99
CA LEU A 186 6.50 5.95 19.09
C LEU A 186 7.15 6.31 20.44
N ASP A 187 8.47 6.47 20.44
CA ASP A 187 9.27 6.88 21.61
C ASP A 187 9.13 8.37 21.93
N ARG A 188 8.44 9.15 21.08
CA ARG A 188 8.32 10.61 21.18
C ARG A 188 9.67 11.32 21.23
N ASP A 189 10.64 10.84 20.46
CA ASP A 189 11.95 11.46 20.29
C ASP A 189 11.80 12.87 19.68
N ASN A 190 12.22 13.89 20.41
CA ASN A 190 12.05 15.30 20.00
C ASN A 190 12.87 15.69 18.75
N ARG A 191 13.83 14.86 18.34
CA ARG A 191 14.64 15.04 17.12
C ARG A 191 13.86 14.70 15.86
N VAL A 192 12.75 13.97 15.98
CA VAL A 192 11.96 13.51 14.83
C VAL A 192 10.52 13.97 14.95
N LYS A 193 9.98 14.56 13.89
CA LYS A 193 8.59 15.02 13.82
C LYS A 193 7.95 14.56 12.53
N ARG A 194 6.62 14.62 12.45
CA ARG A 194 5.91 14.51 11.17
C ARG A 194 6.00 15.86 10.44
N LEU A 195 6.14 15.83 9.12
CA LEU A 195 6.10 17.05 8.29
C LEU A 195 4.74 17.75 8.41
N PHE A 196 3.66 16.97 8.36
CA PHE A 196 2.31 17.44 8.62
C PHE A 196 1.93 17.09 10.07
N GLU A 197 1.98 18.07 10.97
CA GLU A 197 1.59 17.85 12.37
C GLU A 197 0.07 17.59 12.48
N ASN A 198 -0.73 18.28 11.66
CA ASN A 198 -2.17 18.14 11.50
C ASN A 198 -2.53 17.17 10.35
N TYR A 199 -1.83 16.03 10.27
CA TYR A 199 -1.98 15.10 9.16
C TYR A 199 -3.42 14.57 9.02
N LYS A 200 -4.15 14.36 10.13
CA LYS A 200 -5.54 13.88 10.06
C LYS A 200 -6.42 14.88 9.30
N GLU A 201 -6.29 16.16 9.60
CA GLU A 201 -7.02 17.23 8.91
C GLU A 201 -6.64 17.30 7.42
N SER A 202 -5.35 17.19 7.09
CA SER A 202 -4.89 17.12 5.70
C SER A 202 -5.43 15.91 4.95
N GLU A 203 -5.54 14.76 5.61
CA GLU A 203 -6.07 13.52 5.03
C GLU A 203 -7.57 13.61 4.76
N ILE A 204 -8.33 14.22 5.68
CA ILE A 204 -9.76 14.49 5.50
C ILE A 204 -9.98 15.49 4.36
N ASP A 205 -9.20 16.58 4.30
CA ASP A 205 -9.28 17.55 3.20
C ASP A 205 -8.97 16.89 1.85
N PHE A 206 -7.89 16.11 1.78
CA PHE A 206 -7.54 15.34 0.59
C PHE A 206 -8.68 14.43 0.15
N TYR A 207 -9.29 13.68 1.07
CA TYR A 207 -10.43 12.82 0.75
C TYR A 207 -11.64 13.63 0.29
N LYS A 208 -11.99 14.74 0.94
CA LYS A 208 -13.13 15.58 0.54
C LYS A 208 -12.96 16.17 -0.86
N ARG A 209 -11.75 16.59 -1.22
CA ARG A 209 -11.46 17.15 -2.55
C ARG A 209 -11.39 16.08 -3.64
N THR A 210 -10.82 14.92 -3.33
CA THR A 210 -10.46 13.93 -4.35
C THR A 210 -11.35 12.69 -4.37
N GLY A 211 -12.02 12.36 -3.27
CA GLY A 211 -12.68 11.07 -3.04
C GLY A 211 -11.71 9.89 -2.92
N ILE A 212 -10.41 10.14 -2.76
CA ILE A 212 -9.39 9.08 -2.77
C ILE A 212 -9.00 8.70 -1.34
N PHE A 213 -9.36 7.49 -0.92
CA PHE A 213 -8.71 6.80 0.18
C PHE A 213 -7.68 5.82 -0.39
N PRO A 214 -6.35 6.10 -0.31
CA PRO A 214 -5.35 5.46 -1.15
C PRO A 214 -5.31 3.94 -1.06
N ILE A 215 -5.35 3.26 -2.22
CA ILE A 215 -5.09 1.83 -2.34
C ILE A 215 -3.58 1.60 -2.20
N MET A 216 -3.18 0.81 -1.20
CA MET A 216 -1.78 0.47 -0.97
C MET A 216 -1.42 -0.84 -1.66
N HIS A 217 -2.21 -1.88 -1.40
CA HIS A 217 -1.94 -3.24 -1.85
C HIS A 217 -3.11 -3.83 -2.63
N THR A 218 -2.83 -4.81 -3.46
CA THR A 218 -3.80 -5.61 -4.23
C THR A 218 -3.55 -7.10 -4.04
N THR A 219 -4.49 -7.94 -4.42
CA THR A 219 -4.40 -9.40 -4.29
C THR A 219 -4.09 -10.02 -5.64
N ALA A 220 -2.85 -10.50 -5.81
CA ALA A 220 -2.37 -11.16 -7.01
C ALA A 220 -2.58 -12.68 -6.95
N ILE A 221 -2.82 -13.29 -8.10
CA ILE A 221 -3.01 -14.72 -8.33
C ILE A 221 -2.07 -15.13 -9.46
N LYS A 222 -1.39 -16.27 -9.32
CA LYS A 222 -0.60 -16.82 -10.45
C LYS A 222 -1.49 -17.03 -11.67
N GLN A 223 -0.98 -16.68 -12.85
CA GLN A 223 -1.74 -16.78 -14.09
C GLN A 223 -2.23 -18.21 -14.35
N GLU A 224 -1.38 -19.22 -14.09
CA GLU A 224 -1.70 -20.64 -14.29
C GLU A 224 -2.91 -21.14 -13.49
N ILE A 225 -3.21 -20.52 -12.34
CA ILE A 225 -4.39 -20.87 -11.54
C ILE A 225 -5.65 -20.35 -12.22
N VAL A 226 -5.62 -19.14 -12.74
CA VAL A 226 -6.76 -18.54 -13.46
C VAL A 226 -7.01 -19.32 -14.75
N ASP A 227 -5.96 -19.68 -15.48
CA ASP A 227 -6.07 -20.44 -16.72
C ASP A 227 -6.65 -21.84 -16.49
N ARG A 228 -6.23 -22.51 -15.40
CA ARG A 228 -6.70 -23.87 -15.06
C ARG A 228 -8.05 -23.89 -14.36
N TYR A 229 -8.34 -22.86 -13.56
CA TYR A 229 -9.55 -22.76 -12.74
C TYR A 229 -10.16 -21.34 -12.87
N PRO A 230 -10.81 -21.01 -14.01
CA PRO A 230 -11.33 -19.65 -14.25
C PRO A 230 -12.37 -19.16 -13.24
N TRP A 231 -12.98 -20.07 -12.46
CA TRP A 231 -13.94 -19.76 -11.40
C TRP A 231 -13.29 -19.33 -10.07
N VAL A 232 -11.99 -19.59 -9.86
CA VAL A 232 -11.27 -19.28 -8.61
C VAL A 232 -11.29 -17.78 -8.27
N PRO A 233 -11.03 -16.84 -9.20
CA PRO A 233 -11.12 -15.40 -8.92
C PRO A 233 -12.46 -14.96 -8.33
N ALA A 234 -13.57 -15.44 -8.89
CA ALA A 234 -14.92 -15.09 -8.40
C ALA A 234 -15.18 -15.66 -7.00
N SER A 235 -14.80 -16.92 -6.77
CA SER A 235 -14.94 -17.58 -5.46
C SER A 235 -14.11 -16.88 -4.37
N LEU A 236 -12.87 -16.48 -4.69
CA LEU A 236 -12.02 -15.71 -3.78
C LEU A 236 -12.62 -14.31 -3.49
N MET A 237 -13.07 -13.59 -4.52
CA MET A 237 -13.72 -12.28 -4.36
C MET A 237 -14.90 -12.34 -3.40
N GLU A 238 -15.77 -13.34 -3.55
CA GLU A 238 -16.92 -13.54 -2.66
C GLU A 238 -16.49 -13.83 -1.21
N ALA A 239 -15.50 -14.70 -1.04
CA ALA A 239 -14.99 -15.06 0.28
C ALA A 239 -14.32 -13.87 1.00
N PHE A 240 -13.57 -13.03 0.27
CA PHE A 240 -13.00 -11.80 0.81
C PHE A 240 -14.08 -10.80 1.20
N GLU A 241 -15.11 -10.60 0.38
CA GLU A 241 -16.21 -9.70 0.71
C GLU A 241 -16.92 -10.14 2.00
N LEU A 242 -17.26 -11.43 2.11
CA LEU A 242 -17.89 -11.99 3.30
C LEU A 242 -16.99 -11.89 4.54
N ALA A 243 -15.68 -12.09 4.39
CA ALA A 243 -14.73 -11.93 5.50
C ALA A 243 -14.66 -10.47 5.99
N LYS A 244 -14.64 -9.50 5.08
CA LYS A 244 -14.69 -8.06 5.39
C LYS A 244 -16.00 -7.68 6.08
N GLU A 245 -17.15 -8.17 5.60
CA GLU A 245 -18.45 -7.94 6.25
C GLU A 245 -18.47 -8.47 7.70
N ARG A 246 -17.95 -9.68 7.93
CA ARG A 246 -17.83 -10.26 9.27
C ARG A 246 -16.91 -9.44 10.18
N ALA A 247 -15.83 -8.89 9.62
CA ALA A 247 -14.93 -8.01 10.36
C ALA A 247 -15.65 -6.73 10.82
N TYR A 248 -16.39 -6.06 9.94
CA TYR A 248 -17.16 -4.87 10.29
C TYR A 248 -18.20 -5.15 11.38
N GLN A 249 -18.98 -6.23 11.25
CA GLN A 249 -19.94 -6.64 12.27
C GLN A 249 -19.28 -6.88 13.64
N ARG A 250 -18.04 -7.40 13.66
CA ARG A 250 -17.30 -7.61 14.90
C ARG A 250 -16.82 -6.29 15.50
N MET A 251 -16.37 -5.36 14.66
CA MET A 251 -15.90 -4.03 15.07
C MET A 251 -17.02 -3.16 15.65
N GLU A 252 -18.30 -3.49 15.45
CA GLU A 252 -19.41 -2.83 16.17
C GLU A 252 -19.31 -2.95 17.70
N ASN A 253 -18.64 -3.99 18.22
CA ASN A 253 -18.44 -4.14 19.66
C ASN A 253 -17.17 -3.41 20.14
N PRO A 254 -17.28 -2.25 20.82
CA PRO A 254 -16.12 -1.44 21.20
C PRO A 254 -15.19 -2.15 22.18
N ARG A 255 -15.64 -3.20 22.88
CA ARG A 255 -14.80 -3.96 23.82
C ARG A 255 -13.72 -4.79 23.14
N ARG A 256 -13.79 -4.99 21.82
CA ARG A 256 -12.77 -5.75 21.07
C ARG A 256 -11.47 -5.00 20.89
N VAL A 257 -11.52 -3.67 20.90
CA VAL A 257 -10.37 -2.80 20.71
C VAL A 257 -10.17 -2.00 21.99
N PRO A 258 -9.01 -2.12 22.68
CA PRO A 258 -8.79 -1.46 23.98
C PRO A 258 -8.46 0.03 23.81
N LEU A 259 -9.34 0.78 23.14
CA LEU A 259 -9.27 2.23 22.96
C LEU A 259 -10.47 2.87 23.64
N ALA A 260 -10.21 3.83 24.53
CA ALA A 260 -11.25 4.49 25.34
C ALA A 260 -12.35 5.16 24.50
N TRP A 261 -11.99 5.69 23.33
CA TRP A 261 -12.90 6.41 22.42
C TRP A 261 -13.11 5.68 21.10
N PHE A 262 -13.02 4.34 21.11
CA PHE A 262 -13.15 3.54 19.89
C PHE A 262 -14.43 3.86 19.09
N ARG A 263 -15.59 3.89 19.75
CA ARG A 263 -16.87 4.14 19.06
C ARG A 263 -16.93 5.53 18.43
N HIS A 264 -16.44 6.55 19.13
CA HIS A 264 -16.36 7.90 18.58
C HIS A 264 -15.45 7.97 17.35
N ALA A 265 -14.29 7.28 17.38
CA ALA A 265 -13.40 7.22 16.22
C ALA A 265 -14.03 6.47 15.03
N LEU A 266 -14.81 5.43 15.30
CA LEU A 266 -15.54 4.70 14.26
C LEU A 266 -16.65 5.55 13.64
N GLU A 267 -17.48 6.22 14.45
CA GLU A 267 -18.55 7.12 13.98
C GLU A 267 -18.00 8.27 13.14
N GLU A 268 -16.94 8.92 13.61
CA GLU A 268 -16.26 9.98 12.86
C GLU A 268 -15.73 9.46 11.51
N GLN A 269 -15.18 8.24 11.48
CA GLN A 269 -14.73 7.62 10.23
C GLN A 269 -15.92 7.35 9.30
N GLU A 270 -17.04 6.84 9.80
CA GLU A 270 -18.25 6.57 9.01
C GLU A 270 -18.81 7.86 8.39
N ASP A 271 -18.80 8.97 9.14
CA ASP A 271 -19.24 10.28 8.66
C ASP A 271 -18.33 10.82 7.53
N ILE A 272 -17.04 10.49 7.56
CA ILE A 272 -16.05 10.98 6.59
C ILE A 272 -15.97 10.06 5.37
N LEU A 273 -15.80 8.75 5.58
CA LEU A 273 -15.46 7.77 4.54
C LEU A 273 -16.64 6.87 4.14
N GLY A 274 -17.76 6.95 4.86
CA GLY A 274 -18.88 6.01 4.73
C GLY A 274 -18.63 4.70 5.47
N ARG A 275 -19.59 3.77 5.35
CA ARG A 275 -19.61 2.49 6.09
C ARG A 275 -18.65 1.42 5.54
N ASP A 276 -18.23 1.54 4.28
CA ASP A 276 -17.27 0.60 3.67
C ASP A 276 -16.09 1.32 2.97
N PRO A 277 -15.12 1.85 3.75
CA PRO A 277 -13.91 2.45 3.17
C PRO A 277 -13.01 1.45 2.43
N TRP A 278 -13.14 0.14 2.70
CA TRP A 278 -12.38 -0.94 2.03
C TRP A 278 -13.20 -1.62 0.92
N VAL A 279 -14.02 -0.87 0.19
CA VAL A 279 -14.76 -1.37 -0.96
C VAL A 279 -13.83 -2.10 -1.96
N TYR A 280 -14.25 -3.31 -2.36
CA TYR A 280 -13.59 -4.13 -3.38
C TYR A 280 -14.24 -3.92 -4.75
N GLY A 281 -13.64 -4.46 -5.82
CA GLY A 281 -14.14 -4.33 -7.18
C GLY A 281 -13.65 -3.08 -7.91
N LEU A 282 -14.04 -2.95 -9.19
CA LEU A 282 -13.66 -1.84 -10.07
C LEU A 282 -14.79 -0.81 -10.24
N GLY A 283 -15.50 -0.51 -9.15
CA GLY A 283 -16.45 0.62 -9.11
C GLY A 283 -15.76 1.98 -9.29
N GLU A 284 -16.56 3.03 -9.51
CA GLU A 284 -16.07 4.38 -9.86
C GLU A 284 -14.97 4.91 -8.92
N ALA A 285 -15.17 4.80 -7.60
CA ALA A 285 -14.20 5.26 -6.60
C ALA A 285 -12.83 4.56 -6.74
N ASN A 286 -12.84 3.24 -7.01
CA ASN A 286 -11.62 2.45 -7.18
C ASN A 286 -10.96 2.72 -8.53
N ARG A 287 -11.74 2.91 -9.60
CA ARG A 287 -11.19 3.31 -10.91
C ARG A 287 -10.45 4.64 -10.82
N LYS A 288 -11.00 5.63 -10.13
CA LYS A 288 -10.33 6.92 -9.88
C LYS A 288 -9.02 6.72 -9.12
N ASN A 289 -9.05 5.95 -8.04
CA ASN A 289 -7.88 5.65 -7.22
C ASN A 289 -6.75 4.99 -8.02
N LEU A 290 -7.08 3.94 -8.78
CA LEU A 290 -6.15 3.19 -9.62
C LEU A 290 -5.62 4.06 -10.77
N ALA A 291 -6.47 4.85 -11.43
CA ALA A 291 -6.06 5.75 -12.49
C ALA A 291 -5.04 6.79 -11.99
N THR A 292 -5.28 7.39 -10.81
CA THR A 292 -4.32 8.30 -10.17
C THR A 292 -3.01 7.59 -9.83
N LEU A 293 -3.06 6.37 -9.30
CA LEU A 293 -1.87 5.58 -8.97
C LEU A 293 -1.05 5.25 -10.23
N ILE A 294 -1.70 4.85 -11.31
CA ILE A 294 -1.06 4.59 -12.61
C ILE A 294 -0.43 5.87 -13.16
N GLN A 295 -1.13 7.01 -13.07
CA GLN A 295 -0.61 8.31 -13.50
C GLN A 295 0.66 8.68 -12.74
N TYR A 296 0.64 8.57 -11.41
CA TYR A 296 1.83 8.83 -10.59
C TYR A 296 2.97 7.87 -10.95
N SER A 297 2.67 6.60 -11.19
CA SER A 297 3.69 5.61 -11.59
C SER A 297 4.36 5.98 -12.91
N TYR A 298 3.59 6.51 -13.87
CA TYR A 298 4.11 6.96 -15.15
C TYR A 298 4.94 8.25 -15.02
N GLU A 299 4.42 9.28 -14.34
CA GLU A 299 5.10 10.56 -14.14
C GLU A 299 6.44 10.44 -13.41
N GLN A 300 6.49 9.54 -12.43
CA GLN A 300 7.70 9.25 -11.65
C GLN A 300 8.68 8.30 -12.36
N GLY A 301 8.34 7.84 -13.57
CA GLY A 301 9.21 7.03 -14.41
C GLY A 301 9.37 5.58 -13.97
N LEU A 302 8.42 5.04 -13.20
CA LEU A 302 8.42 3.60 -12.86
C LEU A 302 7.92 2.76 -14.03
N ILE A 303 6.84 3.18 -14.69
CA ILE A 303 6.29 2.51 -15.89
C ILE A 303 6.44 3.39 -17.13
N GLY A 304 6.73 2.77 -18.28
CA GLY A 304 6.95 3.50 -19.54
C GLY A 304 5.67 3.86 -20.31
N ARG A 305 4.50 3.42 -19.85
CA ARG A 305 3.18 3.74 -20.41
C ARG A 305 2.09 3.61 -19.36
N MET A 306 0.95 4.23 -19.60
CA MET A 306 -0.27 3.99 -18.83
C MET A 306 -0.79 2.56 -19.10
N LEU A 307 -1.14 1.84 -18.03
CA LEU A 307 -1.72 0.50 -18.12
C LEU A 307 -3.24 0.59 -17.96
N PRO A 308 -4.05 0.08 -18.91
CA PRO A 308 -5.49 -0.02 -18.73
C PRO A 308 -5.83 -1.03 -17.62
N LEU A 309 -6.95 -0.83 -16.91
CA LEU A 309 -7.30 -1.66 -15.76
C LEU A 309 -7.59 -3.11 -16.15
N GLU A 310 -8.03 -3.33 -17.39
CA GLU A 310 -8.31 -4.63 -17.98
C GLU A 310 -7.03 -5.47 -18.19
N GLU A 311 -5.86 -4.83 -18.29
CA GLU A 311 -4.56 -5.54 -18.27
C GLU A 311 -4.13 -5.92 -16.84
N LEU A 312 -4.69 -5.25 -15.83
CA LEU A 312 -4.31 -5.39 -14.43
C LEU A 312 -5.21 -6.35 -13.65
N PHE A 313 -6.47 -6.50 -14.01
CA PHE A 313 -7.42 -7.28 -13.21
C PHE A 313 -8.10 -8.36 -14.04
N VAL A 314 -8.31 -9.53 -13.44
CA VAL A 314 -9.16 -10.55 -14.04
C VAL A 314 -10.58 -10.03 -14.10
N ALA A 315 -11.24 -10.19 -15.25
CA ALA A 315 -12.66 -9.91 -15.37
C ALA A 315 -13.45 -10.82 -14.42
N THR A 316 -14.25 -10.22 -13.54
CA THR A 316 -15.15 -10.94 -12.64
C THR A 316 -16.58 -10.50 -12.89
N SER A 317 -17.56 -11.31 -12.51
CA SER A 317 -18.99 -11.03 -12.74
C SER A 317 -19.54 -9.79 -11.98
N LYS A 318 -18.68 -9.03 -11.30
CA LYS A 318 -19.01 -7.81 -10.54
C LYS A 318 -18.40 -6.54 -11.14
N ASP A 319 -17.82 -6.60 -12.35
CA ASP A 319 -17.23 -5.46 -13.06
C ASP A 319 -18.23 -4.57 -13.81
#